data_AF-A0A5Q2N6G7-F1
#
_entry.id   AF-A0A5Q2N6G7-F1
#
_cell.length_a   1.000
_cell.length_b   1.000
_cell.length_c   1.000
_cell.angle_alpha   90.00
_cell.angle_beta   90.00
_cell.angle_gamma   90.00
#
_symmetry.space_group_name_H-M   'P 1'
#
loop_
_entity.id
_entity.type
_entity.pdbx_description
1 polymer ?
#
loop_
_entity_poly.entity_id
_entity_poly.type
_entity_poly.pdbx_seq_one_letter_code
_entity_poly.pdbx_strand_id
1 'polypeptide(L)' 'MEVRTRSTTRWGRGEETIDYRKQRRLLRVASFFLQEKRPSFGHPRFDLVTIHKLGWQNKEHGSFEKSSYEIDHRIAIITP' A
#
# COMPACT_ATOMS: atom_id res chain seq x y z
N MET A 1 5.66 -6.21 0.86
CA MET A 1 4.63 -5.31 0.32
C MET A 1 3.43 -5.34 1.25
N GLU A 2 2.86 -4.19 1.57
CA GLU A 2 1.56 -4.06 2.25
C GLU A 2 0.60 -3.32 1.32
N VAL A 3 -0.63 -3.80 1.19
CA VAL A 3 -1.67 -3.20 0.34
C VAL A 3 -2.83 -2.71 1.20
N ARG A 4 -3.23 -1.46 1.04
CA ARG A 4 -4.32 -0.84 1.80
C ARG A 4 -5.35 -0.21 0.85
N THR A 5 -6.61 -0.56 1.04
CA THR A 5 -7.72 0.04 0.27
C THR A 5 -8.52 0.99 1.14
N ARG A 6 -8.84 2.17 0.61
CA ARG A 6 -9.73 3.14 1.26
C ARG A 6 -10.77 3.66 0.27
N SER A 7 -12.03 3.69 0.70
CA SER A 7 -13.14 4.28 -0.07
C SER A 7 -13.22 5.81 0.04
N THR A 8 -12.52 6.40 1.02
CA THR A 8 -12.47 7.86 1.24
C THR A 8 -11.19 8.23 1.99
N THR A 9 -10.69 9.45 1.76
CA THR A 9 -9.56 10.08 2.47
C THR A 9 -10.01 10.99 3.62
N ARG A 10 -11.32 11.07 3.91
CA ARG A 10 -11.91 11.97 4.95
C ARG A 10 -11.34 11.74 6.36
N TRP A 11 -10.85 10.55 6.64
CA TRP A 11 -10.28 10.16 7.94
C TRP A 11 -8.82 9.72 7.82
N GLY A 12 -8.09 10.34 6.88
CA GLY A 12 -6.70 10.02 6.59
C GLY A 12 -6.52 9.05 5.43
N ARG A 13 -5.26 8.90 5.02
CA ARG A 13 -4.84 8.08 3.88
C ARG A 13 -4.52 6.63 4.29
N GLY A 14 -4.42 5.75 3.31
CA GLY A 14 -4.02 4.35 3.56
C GLY A 14 -2.61 4.28 4.16
N GLU A 15 -1.72 5.15 3.69
CA GLU A 15 -0.33 5.21 4.15
C GLU A 15 -0.21 5.57 5.63
N GLU A 16 -1.04 6.51 6.10
CA GLU A 16 -1.04 7.01 7.48
C GLU A 16 -1.44 5.92 8.50
N THR A 17 -2.01 4.82 8.04
CA THR A 17 -2.33 3.68 8.90
C THR A 17 -1.11 2.84 9.27
N ILE A 18 0.04 3.03 8.61
CA ILE A 18 1.27 2.29 8.88
C ILE A 18 2.06 2.99 9.98
N ASP A 19 1.74 2.64 11.22
CA ASP A 19 2.49 3.09 12.39
C ASP A 19 3.79 2.27 12.60
N TYR A 20 4.60 2.74 13.53
CA TYR A 20 5.86 2.09 13.93
C TYR A 20 5.68 0.64 14.43
N ARG A 21 4.49 0.27 14.93
CA ARG A 21 4.22 -1.10 15.41
C ARG A 21 4.02 -2.04 14.22
N LYS A 22 3.26 -1.60 13.21
CA LYS A 22 3.05 -2.35 11.97
C LYS A 22 4.35 -2.51 11.20
N GLN A 23 5.15 -1.46 11.09
CA GLN A 23 6.48 -1.54 10.48
C GLN A 23 7.35 -2.61 11.16
N ARG A 24 7.45 -2.60 12.49
CA ARG A 24 8.23 -3.62 13.24
C ARG A 24 7.70 -5.04 13.06
N ARG A 25 6.38 -5.22 12.97
CA ARG A 25 5.79 -6.55 12.71
C ARG A 25 6.16 -7.06 11.32
N LEU A 26 6.10 -6.19 10.31
CA LEU A 26 6.45 -6.52 8.94
C LEU A 26 7.93 -6.86 8.79
N LEU A 27 8.81 -6.09 9.45
CA LEU A 27 10.24 -6.38 9.51
C LEU A 27 10.53 -7.75 10.13
N ARG A 28 9.84 -8.10 11.22
CA ARG A 28 9.98 -9.42 11.86
C ARG A 28 9.55 -10.55 10.92
N VAL A 29 8.43 -10.41 10.22
CA VAL A 29 7.99 -11.44 9.26
C VAL A 29 8.98 -11.56 8.11
N ALA A 30 9.45 -10.43 7.58
CA ALA A 30 10.45 -10.40 6.52
C ALA A 30 11.77 -11.04 6.97
N SER A 31 12.24 -10.80 8.21
CA SER A 31 13.47 -11.42 8.72
C SER A 31 13.36 -12.94 8.79
N PHE A 32 12.22 -13.48 9.22
CA PHE A 32 11.99 -14.93 9.21
C PHE A 32 12.01 -15.50 7.79
N PHE A 33 11.32 -14.86 6.85
CA PHE A 33 11.31 -15.29 5.45
C PHE A 33 12.72 -15.27 4.82
N LEU A 34 13.51 -14.23 5.06
CA LEU A 34 14.87 -14.09 4.53
C LEU A 34 15.82 -15.16 5.12
N GLN A 35 15.69 -15.47 6.41
CA GLN A 35 16.47 -16.53 7.06
C GLN A 35 16.11 -17.91 6.49
N GLU A 36 14.83 -18.17 6.23
CA GLU A 36 14.35 -19.44 5.70
C GLU A 36 14.75 -19.63 4.23
N LYS A 37 14.52 -18.63 3.38
CA LYS A 37 14.70 -18.76 1.92
C LYS A 37 16.13 -18.47 1.46
N ARG A 38 16.92 -17.74 2.25
CA ARG A 38 18.30 -17.31 1.93
C ARG A 38 18.47 -16.85 0.47
N PRO A 39 17.62 -15.91 0.01
CA PRO A 39 17.67 -15.49 -1.38
C PRO A 39 18.99 -14.79 -1.72
N SER A 40 19.43 -14.89 -2.98
CA SER A 40 20.66 -14.28 -3.49
C SER A 40 20.53 -12.78 -3.84
N PHE A 41 19.34 -12.18 -3.70
CA PHE A 41 19.13 -10.78 -4.01
C PHE A 41 19.64 -9.89 -2.86
N GLY A 42 20.48 -8.93 -3.20
CA GLY A 42 20.89 -7.87 -2.28
C GLY A 42 19.81 -6.80 -2.20
N HIS A 43 19.48 -6.38 -0.98
CA HIS A 43 18.60 -5.24 -0.65
C HIS A 43 17.09 -5.56 -0.60
N PRO A 44 16.59 -6.19 0.47
CA PRO A 44 15.16 -6.24 0.74
C PRO A 44 14.59 -4.83 0.90
N ARG A 45 13.44 -4.56 0.27
CA ARG A 45 12.71 -3.28 0.36
C ARG A 45 11.30 -3.46 0.88
N PHE A 46 10.72 -2.40 1.42
CA PHE A 46 9.33 -2.40 1.85
C PHE A 46 8.51 -1.42 1.01
N ASP A 47 7.65 -1.98 0.16
CA ASP A 47 6.73 -1.20 -0.66
C ASP A 47 5.36 -1.10 0.04
N LEU A 48 4.84 0.13 0.09
CA LEU A 48 3.48 0.44 0.56
C LEU A 48 2.63 0.88 -0.62
N VAL A 49 1.53 0.18 -0.85
CA VAL A 49 0.60 0.48 -1.93
C VAL A 49 -0.75 0.83 -1.35
N THR A 50 -1.25 2.01 -1.67
CA THR A 50 -2.61 2.43 -1.33
C THR A 50 -3.47 2.47 -2.58
N ILE A 51 -4.66 1.90 -2.49
CA ILE A 51 -5.68 1.96 -3.53
C ILE A 51 -6.83 2.82 -3.02
N HIS A 52 -7.03 3.96 -3.69
CA HIS A 52 -8.12 4.88 -3.43
C HIS A 52 -9.24 4.64 -4.43
N LYS A 53 -10.48 4.50 -3.92
CA LYS A 53 -11.66 4.54 -4.79
C LYS A 53 -11.93 5.98 -5.18
N LEU A 54 -11.81 6.28 -6.46
CA LEU A 54 -12.32 7.54 -7.00
C LEU A 54 -13.84 7.38 -7.15
N GLY A 55 -14.58 8.41 -6.73
CA GLY A 55 -16.04 8.41 -6.77
C GLY A 55 -16.59 8.17 -8.18
N TRP A 56 -17.90 7.97 -8.26
CA TRP A 56 -18.59 7.93 -9.55
C TRP A 56 -18.45 9.31 -10.20
N GLN A 57 -17.86 9.35 -11.40
CA GLN A 57 -17.92 10.56 -12.21
C GLN A 57 -19.24 10.59 -12.95
N ASN A 58 -20.01 11.65 -12.74
CA ASN A 58 -21.16 11.93 -13.58
C ASN A 58 -20.63 12.51 -14.89
N LYS A 59 -20.77 11.78 -16.00
CA LYS A 59 -20.77 12.43 -17.31
C LYS A 59 -22.15 13.03 -17.55
N GLU A 60 -22.17 14.21 -18.17
CA GLU A 60 -23.41 14.71 -18.75
C GLU A 60 -23.94 13.67 -19.75
N HIS A 61 -25.26 13.43 -19.74
CA HIS A 61 -26.00 12.39 -20.50
C HIS A 61 -26.08 10.98 -19.88
N GLY A 62 -26.28 10.87 -18.55
CA GLY A 62 -26.94 9.70 -17.94
C GLY A 62 -26.18 8.37 -17.98
N SER A 63 -24.90 8.38 -18.35
CA SER A 63 -24.04 7.20 -18.29
C SER A 63 -23.20 7.23 -17.02
N PHE A 64 -23.36 6.22 -16.17
CA PHE A 64 -22.47 6.00 -15.02
C PHE A 64 -21.18 5.34 -15.50
N GLU A 65 -20.04 5.99 -15.28
CA GLU A 65 -18.75 5.38 -15.58
C GLU A 65 -18.35 4.37 -14.48
N LYS A 66 -17.63 3.33 -14.89
CA LYS A 66 -17.08 2.29 -14.01
C LYS A 66 -16.29 2.95 -12.88
N SER A 67 -16.51 2.53 -11.63
CA SER A 67 -15.76 3.05 -10.47
C SER A 67 -14.27 3.10 -10.78
N SER A 68 -13.69 4.30 -10.81
CA SER A 68 -12.28 4.51 -11.09
C SER A 68 -11.47 4.31 -9.81
N TYR A 69 -10.21 3.90 -9.93
CA TYR A 69 -9.31 3.70 -8.81
C TYR A 69 -8.02 4.47 -9.06
N GLU A 70 -7.48 5.06 -8.01
CA GLU A 70 -6.15 5.67 -7.99
C GLU A 70 -5.22 4.79 -7.16
N ILE A 71 -4.01 4.53 -7.66
CA ILE A 71 -2.99 3.77 -6.97
C ILE A 71 -1.89 4.74 -6.54
N ASP A 72 -1.69 4.92 -5.24
CA ASP A 72 -0.52 5.60 -4.67
C ASP A 72 0.50 4.53 -4.26
N HIS A 73 1.71 4.61 -4.82
CA HIS A 73 2.80 3.68 -4.53
C HIS A 73 3.94 4.43 -3.85
N ARG A 74 4.19 4.11 -2.58
CA ARG A 74 5.31 4.68 -1.83
C ARG A 74 6.37 3.63 -1.58
N ILE A 75 7.57 3.93 -2.06
CA ILE A 75 8.77 3.15 -1.78
C ILE A 75 9.30 3.64 -0.43
N ALA A 76 9.21 2.79 0.59
CA ALA A 76 9.97 3.00 1.81
C ALA A 76 11.26 2.18 1.68
N ILE A 77 12.37 2.86 1.41
CA ILE A 77 13.69 2.24 1.54
C ILE A 77 13.93 2.13 3.05
N ILE A 78 13.75 0.92 3.58
CA ILE A 78 14.19 0.63 4.94
C ILE A 78 15.68 0.34 4.85
N THR A 79 16.48 1.28 5.34
CA THR A 79 17.90 1.03 5.59
C THR A 79 17.99 0.09 6.80
N PRO A 80 18.77 -1.01 6.71
CA PRO A 80 18.90 -1.98 7.80
C PRO A 80 19.42 -1.34 9.10
#